data_AF-A0A640P2A5-F1
#
_entry.id   AF-A0A640P2A5-F1
#
_cell.length_a   1.000
_cell.length_b   1.000
_cell.length_c   1.000
_cell.angle_alpha   90.00
_cell.angle_beta   90.00
_cell.angle_gamma   90.00
#
_symmetry.space_group_name_H-M   'P 1'
#
loop_
_entity.id
_entity.type
_entity.pdbx_description
1 polymer ?
#
loop_
_entity_poly.entity_id
_entity_poly.type
_entity_poly.pdbx_seq_one_letter_code
_entity_poly.pdbx_strand_id
1 'polypeptide(L)'
;MAHFIDRRLNSKGKSTVNRQRFIKRYKQQIKRAVSDAVGNRSVTDVDSGEQISIPARDISEPIFHTGRGGSRDIIHPGNDQFIAGDKIDRPPGGGGKGAGEGDASNKGEGQDEFVFSISKDEYLDLLFEDLALPNLKKNQFDKVTQFETYRAGYQTDGVPSNLDIVRSLKGSVARRIALTGSDRKALRELEEKLALLVEDKHDNTLAIGYLLKISMTTRSPLSHLRKK
;
A
#
# COMPACT_ATOMS: atom_id res chain seq x y z
N MET A 1 -0.27 -42.81 16.98
CA MET A 1 0.43 -41.73 16.25
C MET A 1 0.24 -41.95 14.78
N ALA A 2 -0.43 -41.02 14.09
CA ALA A 2 -0.64 -41.11 12.65
C ALA A 2 0.28 -40.09 11.97
N HIS A 3 1.36 -40.55 11.35
CA HIS A 3 2.19 -39.72 10.49
C HIS A 3 1.45 -39.52 9.17
N PHE A 4 0.95 -38.31 8.93
CA PHE A 4 0.33 -37.97 7.66
C PHE A 4 1.42 -37.66 6.64
N ILE A 5 1.88 -38.70 5.95
CA ILE A 5 2.68 -38.55 4.74
C ILE A 5 1.69 -38.49 3.58
N ASP A 6 1.45 -37.29 3.04
CA ASP A 6 0.64 -37.13 1.83
C ASP A 6 1.43 -37.64 0.61
N ARG A 7 1.20 -38.91 0.27
CA ARG A 7 1.81 -39.61 -0.87
C ARG A 7 0.99 -39.50 -2.16
N ARG A 8 -0.08 -38.70 -2.17
CA ARG A 8 -0.93 -38.56 -3.36
C ARG A 8 -0.09 -37.91 -4.46
N LEU A 9 -0.22 -38.39 -5.70
CA LEU A 9 0.31 -37.69 -6.87
C LEU A 9 -0.38 -36.32 -6.94
N ASN A 10 0.25 -35.33 -6.32
CA ASN A 10 -0.18 -33.96 -6.33
C ASN A 10 -0.36 -33.57 -7.79
N SER A 11 -1.58 -33.22 -8.19
CA SER A 11 -1.85 -32.69 -9.53
C SER A 11 -0.84 -31.57 -9.81
N LYS A 12 0.11 -31.85 -10.73
CA LYS A 12 1.31 -31.06 -11.05
C LYS A 12 1.04 -29.57 -10.89
N GLY A 13 1.65 -28.93 -9.89
CA GLY A 13 1.73 -27.46 -9.81
C GLY A 13 0.84 -26.76 -8.78
N LYS A 14 -0.09 -27.41 -8.07
CA LYS A 14 -0.96 -26.69 -7.11
C LYS A 14 -0.22 -26.10 -5.90
N SER A 15 0.91 -26.70 -5.51
CA SER A 15 1.72 -26.26 -4.35
C SER A 15 3.06 -25.62 -4.71
N THR A 16 3.41 -25.49 -5.99
CA THR A 16 4.73 -24.97 -6.41
C THR A 16 4.91 -23.50 -6.03
N VAL A 17 3.87 -22.69 -6.17
CA VAL A 17 3.90 -21.26 -5.79
C VAL A 17 4.07 -21.10 -4.29
N ASN A 18 3.37 -21.91 -3.48
CA ASN A 18 3.50 -21.86 -2.02
C ASN A 18 4.86 -22.36 -1.58
N ARG A 19 5.37 -23.44 -2.19
CA ARG A 19 6.72 -23.97 -1.96
C ARG A 19 7.79 -22.93 -2.29
N GLN A 20 7.69 -22.26 -3.44
CA GLN A 20 8.63 -21.22 -3.83
C GLN A 20 8.57 -20.01 -2.88
N ARG A 21 7.37 -19.60 -2.44
CA ARG A 21 7.21 -18.54 -1.44
C ARG A 21 7.80 -18.93 -0.09
N PHE A 22 7.62 -20.18 0.33
CA PHE A 22 8.18 -20.71 1.56
C PHE A 22 9.71 -20.70 1.51
N ILE A 23 10.32 -21.25 0.46
CA ILE A 23 11.79 -21.23 0.26
C ILE A 23 12.32 -19.80 0.26
N LYS A 24 11.63 -18.86 -0.40
CA LYS A 24 12.02 -17.44 -0.40
C LYS A 24 11.87 -16.78 0.98
N ARG A 25 10.79 -17.06 1.71
CA ARG A 25 10.49 -16.46 3.03
C ARG A 25 11.44 -16.97 4.11
N TYR A 26 11.70 -18.28 4.14
CA TYR A 26 12.51 -18.95 5.16
C TYR A 26 13.91 -19.31 4.67
N LYS A 27 14.41 -18.58 3.67
CA LYS A 27 15.69 -18.87 3.01
C LYS A 27 16.86 -18.92 3.99
N GLN A 28 16.90 -18.01 4.95
CA GLN A 28 17.98 -17.92 5.95
C GLN A 28 17.97 -19.12 6.90
N GLN A 29 16.78 -19.52 7.36
CA GLN A 29 16.59 -20.67 8.25
C GLN A 29 16.94 -21.98 7.54
N ILE A 30 16.47 -22.15 6.31
CA ILE A 30 16.80 -23.32 5.47
C ILE A 30 18.32 -23.39 5.29
N LYS A 31 18.96 -22.28 4.97
CA LYS A 31 20.41 -22.24 4.75
C LYS A 31 21.20 -22.62 6.01
N ARG A 32 20.79 -22.12 7.18
CA ARG A 32 21.39 -22.52 8.46
C ARG A 32 21.23 -24.01 8.71
N ALA A 33 20.02 -24.54 8.51
CA ALA A 33 19.73 -25.97 8.68
C ALA A 33 20.54 -26.84 7.69
N VAL A 34 20.73 -26.38 6.44
CA VAL A 34 21.59 -27.02 5.45
C VAL A 34 23.05 -27.02 5.90
N SER A 35 23.58 -25.89 6.37
CA SER A 35 24.96 -25.82 6.88
C SER A 35 25.18 -26.74 8.09
N ASP A 36 24.21 -26.79 9.00
CA ASP A 36 24.24 -27.66 10.18
C ASP A 36 24.15 -29.15 9.77
N ALA A 37 23.38 -29.49 8.73
CA ALA A 37 23.25 -30.84 8.20
C ALA A 37 24.52 -31.33 7.47
N VAL A 38 25.19 -30.45 6.70
CA VAL A 38 26.45 -30.76 5.99
C VAL A 38 27.52 -31.24 6.97
N GLY A 39 27.62 -30.62 8.15
CA GLY A 39 28.60 -31.00 9.17
C GLY A 39 28.43 -32.43 9.70
N ASN A 40 27.22 -33.00 9.59
CA ASN A 40 26.89 -34.34 10.08
C ASN A 40 26.94 -35.42 8.98
N ARG A 41 27.22 -35.07 7.71
CA ARG A 41 27.16 -35.98 6.56
C ARG A 41 28.57 -36.36 6.05
N SER A 42 28.70 -37.60 5.57
CA SER A 42 29.82 -38.01 4.71
C SER A 42 29.64 -37.44 3.30
N VAL A 43 30.66 -36.75 2.78
CA VAL A 43 30.72 -36.10 1.46
C VAL A 43 30.38 -37.03 0.26
N THR A 44 30.28 -38.34 0.49
CA THR A 44 30.12 -39.38 -0.54
C THR A 44 28.69 -39.69 -0.98
N ASP A 45 27.67 -39.31 -0.21
CA ASP A 45 26.27 -39.55 -0.59
C ASP A 45 25.66 -38.25 -1.11
N VAL A 46 25.39 -38.16 -2.41
CA VAL A 46 24.94 -36.92 -3.09
C VAL A 46 23.67 -37.15 -3.92
N ASP A 47 23.20 -38.40 -4.02
CA ASP A 47 22.09 -38.77 -4.91
C ASP A 47 20.73 -38.86 -4.22
N SER A 48 20.70 -38.92 -2.89
CA SER A 48 19.47 -38.89 -2.11
C SER A 48 18.98 -37.45 -1.89
N GLY A 49 17.71 -37.18 -2.25
CA GLY A 49 17.04 -35.92 -1.90
C GLY A 49 16.95 -35.76 -0.38
N GLU A 50 17.19 -34.55 0.13
CA GLU A 50 17.35 -34.32 1.56
C GLU A 50 16.03 -33.91 2.22
N GLN A 51 15.79 -34.46 3.41
CA GLN A 51 14.70 -34.02 4.28
C GLN A 51 15.29 -33.12 5.36
N ILE A 52 15.00 -31.84 5.28
CA ILE A 52 15.47 -30.85 6.24
C ILE A 52 14.30 -30.50 7.16
N SER A 53 14.54 -30.65 8.46
CA SER A 53 13.61 -30.22 9.48
C SER A 53 13.91 -28.79 9.90
N ILE A 54 12.88 -27.96 9.96
CA ILE A 54 12.98 -26.57 10.43
C ILE A 54 12.13 -26.45 11.69
N PRO A 55 12.68 -25.95 12.82
CA PRO A 55 11.92 -25.77 14.04
C PRO A 55 10.71 -24.83 13.82
N ALA A 56 9.54 -25.23 14.31
CA ALA A 56 8.29 -24.46 14.17
C ALA A 56 8.37 -23.04 14.73
N ARG A 57 9.24 -22.80 15.73
CA ARG A 57 9.45 -21.48 16.35
C ARG A 57 9.87 -20.43 15.33
N ASP A 58 10.68 -20.83 14.35
CA ASP A 58 11.22 -19.92 13.33
C ASP A 58 10.27 -19.68 12.14
N ILE A 59 9.12 -20.38 12.12
CA ILE A 59 8.08 -20.33 11.07
C ILE A 59 6.82 -19.59 11.56
N SER A 60 6.82 -19.11 12.81
CA SER A 60 5.65 -18.44 13.39
C SER A 60 5.35 -17.10 12.70
N GLU A 61 4.11 -16.94 12.24
CA GLU A 61 3.62 -15.69 11.64
C GLU A 61 2.80 -14.89 12.67
N PRO A 62 2.93 -13.55 12.73
CA PRO A 62 2.09 -12.73 13.58
C PRO A 62 0.65 -12.78 13.06
N ILE A 63 -0.26 -13.24 13.90
CA ILE A 63 -1.69 -13.28 13.58
C ILE A 63 -2.31 -11.95 13.99
N PHE A 64 -2.83 -11.21 13.02
CA PHE A 64 -3.59 -10.00 13.28
C PHE A 64 -5.04 -10.38 13.56
N HIS A 65 -5.50 -10.17 14.79
CA HIS A 65 -6.92 -10.18 15.12
C HIS A 65 -7.44 -8.75 15.24
N THR A 66 -8.59 -8.46 14.63
CA THR A 66 -9.31 -7.22 14.91
C THR A 66 -9.85 -7.29 16.34
N GLY A 67 -9.16 -6.62 17.28
CA GLY A 67 -9.61 -6.56 18.68
C GLY A 67 -10.93 -5.81 18.84
N ARG A 68 -11.61 -6.00 19.99
CA ARG A 68 -12.81 -5.22 20.39
C ARG A 68 -12.48 -3.80 20.88
N GLY A 69 -11.38 -3.21 20.42
CA GLY A 69 -10.95 -1.86 20.78
C GLY A 69 -11.59 -0.78 19.91
N GLY A 70 -11.66 0.45 20.41
CA GLY A 70 -12.19 1.62 19.70
C GLY A 70 -13.69 1.84 19.90
N SER A 71 -14.19 2.99 19.39
CA SER A 71 -15.62 3.26 19.30
C SER A 71 -16.20 2.43 18.15
N ARG A 72 -17.18 1.58 18.45
CA ARG A 72 -17.85 0.72 17.47
C ARG A 72 -19.35 0.93 17.57
N ASP A 73 -19.97 1.26 16.44
CA ASP A 73 -21.42 1.27 16.32
C ASP A 73 -21.84 -0.10 15.79
N ILE A 74 -22.58 -0.85 16.61
CA ILE A 74 -23.13 -2.16 16.24
C ILE A 74 -24.65 -2.04 16.30
N ILE A 75 -25.33 -2.41 15.21
CA ILE A 75 -26.79 -2.42 15.16
C ILE A 75 -27.25 -3.80 15.64
N HIS A 76 -27.96 -3.85 16.76
CA HIS A 76 -28.62 -5.05 17.26
C HIS A 76 -30.07 -5.08 16.76
N PRO A 77 -30.43 -5.96 15.80
CA PRO A 77 -31.82 -6.09 15.38
C PRO A 77 -32.68 -6.64 16.53
N GLY A 78 -33.90 -6.11 16.69
CA GLY A 78 -34.83 -6.51 17.77
C GLY A 78 -34.63 -5.76 19.09
N ASN A 79 -34.15 -4.52 19.05
CA ASN A 79 -34.03 -3.69 20.24
C ASN A 79 -35.37 -3.07 20.66
N ASP A 80 -36.04 -3.69 21.63
CA ASP A 80 -37.28 -3.18 22.23
C ASP A 80 -37.06 -2.52 23.61
N GLN A 81 -35.82 -2.51 24.10
CA GLN A 81 -35.50 -2.20 25.51
C GLN A 81 -34.60 -0.96 25.70
N PHE A 82 -33.85 -0.54 24.67
CA PHE A 82 -32.85 0.52 24.81
C PHE A 82 -33.12 1.70 23.88
N ILE A 83 -32.91 2.92 24.37
CA ILE A 83 -33.04 4.17 23.60
C ILE A 83 -31.63 4.75 23.34
N ALA A 84 -31.49 5.56 22.29
CA ALA A 84 -30.25 6.27 21.99
C ALA A 84 -29.81 7.13 23.18
N GLY A 85 -28.67 6.79 23.79
CA GLY A 85 -28.10 7.48 24.96
C GLY A 85 -28.01 6.63 26.23
N ASP A 86 -28.63 5.45 26.26
CA ASP A 86 -28.53 4.53 27.39
C ASP A 86 -27.11 3.98 27.57
N LYS A 87 -26.64 3.93 28.82
CA LYS A 87 -25.35 3.33 29.18
C LYS A 87 -25.59 1.86 29.56
N ILE A 88 -25.10 0.95 28.73
CA ILE A 88 -25.13 -0.50 29.00
C ILE A 88 -23.78 -0.88 29.62
N ASP A 89 -23.81 -1.65 30.70
CA ASP A 89 -22.59 -2.18 31.29
C ASP A 89 -21.84 -3.05 30.28
N ARG A 90 -20.54 -2.81 30.16
CA ARG A 90 -19.69 -3.59 29.26
C ARG A 90 -19.78 -5.05 29.70
N PRO A 91 -20.23 -5.99 28.84
CA PRO A 91 -20.31 -7.38 29.23
C PRO A 91 -18.92 -7.82 29.71
N PRO A 92 -18.83 -8.51 30.86
CA PRO A 92 -17.56 -8.95 31.38
C PRO A 92 -16.86 -9.71 30.27
N GLY A 93 -15.61 -9.31 29.99
CA GLY A 93 -14.86 -9.85 28.87
C GLY A 93 -14.90 -11.36 28.93
N GLY A 94 -15.60 -11.99 27.98
CA GLY A 94 -15.52 -13.42 27.77
C GLY A 94 -14.08 -13.72 27.39
N GLY A 95 -13.26 -14.06 28.38
CA GLY A 95 -12.04 -14.80 28.13
C GLY A 95 -12.46 -16.00 27.30
N GLY A 96 -11.92 -16.10 26.09
CA GLY A 96 -12.14 -17.26 25.26
C GLY A 96 -11.72 -18.48 26.09
N LYS A 97 -12.70 -19.22 26.62
CA LYS A 97 -12.53 -20.61 27.00
C LYS A 97 -12.26 -21.35 25.69
N GLY A 98 -11.02 -21.26 25.23
CA GLY A 98 -10.46 -22.32 24.40
C GLY A 98 -10.44 -23.55 25.29
N ALA A 99 -11.40 -24.45 25.08
CA ALA A 99 -11.33 -25.80 25.59
C ALA A 99 -10.18 -26.51 24.85
N GLY A 100 -8.96 -26.23 25.29
CA GLY A 100 -7.78 -27.04 25.03
C GLY A 100 -7.35 -27.58 26.38
N GLU A 101 -7.77 -28.80 26.68
CA GLU A 101 -7.26 -29.55 27.82
C GLU A 101 -5.79 -29.89 27.51
N GLY A 102 -4.88 -29.05 28.00
CA GLY A 102 -3.46 -29.19 27.78
C GLY A 102 -2.70 -28.10 28.49
N ASP A 103 -2.04 -28.45 29.59
CA ASP A 103 -1.01 -27.62 30.21
C ASP A 103 0.08 -27.32 29.17
N ALA A 104 0.06 -26.12 28.60
CA ALA A 104 1.16 -25.61 27.81
C ALA A 104 2.34 -25.35 28.75
N SER A 105 3.09 -26.40 29.08
CA SER A 105 4.36 -26.25 29.78
C SER A 105 5.29 -25.37 28.93
N ASN A 106 6.06 -24.47 29.58
CA ASN A 106 7.13 -23.70 28.93
C ASN A 106 8.27 -24.57 28.33
N LYS A 107 8.11 -25.89 28.37
CA LYS A 107 9.03 -26.91 27.86
C LYS A 107 8.36 -27.85 26.85
N GLY A 108 7.13 -27.57 26.43
CA GLY A 108 6.44 -28.34 25.40
C GLY A 108 6.99 -27.98 24.02
N GLU A 109 7.82 -28.86 23.46
CA GLU A 109 8.05 -28.90 22.03
C GLU A 109 6.69 -29.17 21.35
N GLY A 110 6.12 -28.11 20.76
CA GLY A 110 4.92 -28.23 19.95
C GLY A 110 5.16 -29.26 18.86
N GLN A 111 4.26 -30.25 18.76
CA GLN A 111 4.40 -31.45 17.94
C GLN A 111 4.30 -31.21 16.41
N ASP A 112 4.61 -30.00 15.94
CA ASP A 112 4.55 -29.70 14.51
C ASP A 112 5.97 -29.42 13.99
N GLU A 113 6.82 -30.44 14.06
CA GLU A 113 8.07 -30.45 13.31
C GLU A 113 7.73 -30.60 11.82
N PHE A 114 7.73 -29.47 11.11
CA PHE A 114 7.48 -29.45 9.67
C PHE A 114 8.74 -29.95 8.95
N VAL A 115 8.70 -31.23 8.55
CA VAL A 115 9.74 -31.84 7.72
C VAL A 115 9.48 -31.49 6.26
N PHE A 116 10.45 -30.84 5.62
CA PHE A 116 10.37 -30.48 4.21
C PHE A 116 11.43 -31.24 3.40
N SER A 117 11.02 -31.81 2.27
CA SER A 117 11.93 -32.45 1.31
C SER A 117 12.42 -31.44 0.26
N ILE A 118 13.73 -31.23 0.19
CA ILE A 118 14.42 -30.42 -0.81
C ILE A 118 14.95 -31.33 -1.92
N SER A 119 14.92 -30.87 -3.17
CA SER A 119 15.57 -31.63 -4.25
C SER A 119 17.09 -31.48 -4.19
N LYS A 120 17.82 -32.39 -4.83
CA LYS A 120 19.28 -32.33 -4.94
C LYS A 120 19.76 -30.98 -5.50
N ASP A 121 19.16 -30.54 -6.60
CA ASP A 121 19.55 -29.29 -7.28
C ASP A 121 19.36 -28.07 -6.36
N GLU A 122 18.23 -28.01 -5.65
CA GLU A 122 17.94 -26.91 -4.72
C GLU A 122 18.86 -26.90 -3.50
N TYR A 123 19.24 -28.07 -2.99
CA TYR A 123 20.22 -28.19 -1.92
C TYR A 123 21.58 -27.63 -2.35
N LEU A 124 22.05 -28.01 -3.55
CA LEU A 124 23.32 -27.53 -4.08
C LEU A 124 23.30 -26.02 -4.33
N ASP A 125 22.21 -25.49 -4.89
CA ASP A 125 22.05 -24.05 -5.11
C ASP A 125 22.14 -23.25 -3.79
N LEU A 126 21.50 -23.75 -2.72
CA LEU A 126 21.53 -23.10 -1.40
C LEU A 126 22.91 -23.17 -0.74
N LEU A 127 23.63 -24.27 -0.94
CA LEU A 127 25.00 -24.46 -0.42
C LEU A 127 26.00 -23.55 -1.14
N PHE A 128 25.91 -23.46 -2.47
CA PHE A 128 26.86 -22.71 -3.29
C PHE A 128 26.52 -21.22 -3.44
N GLU A 129 25.37 -20.76 -2.93
CA GLU A 129 25.02 -19.34 -2.96
C GLU A 129 26.08 -18.46 -2.28
N ASP A 130 26.70 -18.92 -1.19
CA ASP A 130 27.76 -18.18 -0.49
C ASP A 130 29.17 -18.44 -1.05
N LEU A 131 29.33 -19.51 -1.83
CA LEU A 131 30.59 -19.84 -2.50
C LEU A 131 30.67 -19.22 -3.89
N ALA A 132 29.58 -18.62 -4.36
CA ALA A 132 29.58 -17.80 -5.56
C ALA A 132 30.44 -16.57 -5.31
N LEU A 133 31.65 -16.57 -5.90
CA LEU A 133 32.50 -15.39 -5.93
C LEU A 133 31.69 -14.23 -6.54
N PRO A 134 31.59 -13.06 -5.85
CA PRO A 134 31.05 -11.86 -6.46
C PRO A 134 31.79 -11.63 -7.78
N ASN A 135 31.09 -11.21 -8.84
CA ASN A 135 31.68 -10.95 -10.15
C ASN A 135 32.94 -10.07 -10.03
N LEU A 136 34.13 -10.70 -9.94
CA LEU A 136 35.42 -10.04 -9.66
C LEU A 136 35.81 -9.10 -10.79
N LYS A 137 35.25 -9.31 -11.98
CA LYS A 137 35.20 -8.34 -13.07
C LYS A 137 33.73 -8.03 -13.35
N LYS A 138 33.32 -6.80 -13.07
CA LYS A 138 32.13 -6.25 -13.71
C LYS A 138 32.44 -6.25 -15.21
N ASN A 139 31.92 -7.23 -15.95
CA ASN A 139 31.81 -7.09 -17.40
C ASN A 139 31.13 -5.74 -17.61
N GLN A 140 31.78 -4.87 -18.37
CA GLN A 140 31.18 -3.60 -18.75
C GLN A 140 29.83 -3.96 -19.34
N PHE A 141 28.76 -3.63 -18.63
CA PHE A 141 27.42 -3.84 -19.14
C PHE A 141 27.35 -2.95 -20.38
N ASP A 142 27.46 -3.54 -21.56
CA ASP A 142 26.95 -2.92 -22.76
C ASP A 142 25.50 -2.62 -22.46
N LYS A 143 25.21 -1.34 -22.24
CA LYS A 143 23.84 -0.87 -22.04
C LYS A 143 23.12 -1.11 -23.35
N VAL A 144 22.48 -2.27 -23.48
CA VAL A 144 21.56 -2.54 -24.56
C VAL A 144 20.35 -1.63 -24.30
N THR A 145 20.34 -0.46 -24.94
CA THR A 145 19.19 0.44 -24.91
C THR A 145 18.08 -0.21 -25.73
N GLN A 146 17.14 -0.86 -25.07
CA GLN A 146 15.91 -1.34 -25.68
C GLN A 146 14.94 -0.15 -25.79
N PHE A 147 14.51 0.14 -27.01
CA PHE A 147 13.48 1.14 -27.26
C PHE A 147 12.13 0.44 -27.34
N GLU A 148 11.21 0.83 -26.45
CA GLU A 148 9.82 0.40 -26.51
C GLU A 148 8.95 1.48 -27.15
N THR A 149 8.07 1.08 -28.05
CA THR A 149 7.05 1.96 -28.62
C THR A 149 5.83 1.96 -27.71
N TYR A 150 5.61 3.07 -27.00
CA TYR A 150 4.40 3.28 -26.22
C TYR A 150 3.40 4.12 -27.03
N ARG A 151 2.11 3.90 -26.80
CA ARG A 151 1.07 4.79 -27.35
C ARG A 151 1.19 6.15 -26.68
N ALA A 152 1.70 7.12 -27.43
CA ALA A 152 1.71 8.51 -27.04
C ALA A 152 0.34 9.14 -27.31
N GLY A 153 -0.17 9.93 -26.38
CA GLY A 153 -1.47 10.58 -26.51
C GLY A 153 -2.07 10.91 -25.16
N TYR A 154 -3.09 11.74 -25.17
CA TYR A 154 -3.81 12.13 -23.96
C TYR A 154 -5.30 12.13 -24.25
N GLN A 155 -6.06 11.55 -23.35
CA GLN A 155 -7.52 11.59 -23.37
C GLN A 155 -8.00 12.64 -22.36
N THR A 156 -9.07 13.35 -22.69
CA THR A 156 -9.66 14.37 -21.79
C THR A 156 -10.37 13.75 -20.60
N ASP A 157 -10.87 12.53 -20.75
CA ASP A 157 -11.70 11.83 -19.78
C ASP A 157 -11.17 10.43 -19.48
N GLY A 158 -11.26 10.00 -18.22
CA GLY A 158 -10.77 8.69 -17.79
C GLY A 158 -10.82 8.51 -16.27
N VAL A 159 -10.24 7.40 -15.80
CA VAL A 159 -10.16 7.07 -14.37
C VAL A 159 -9.17 8.01 -13.67
N PRO A 160 -9.47 8.53 -12.45
CA PRO A 160 -8.59 9.46 -11.74
C PRO A 160 -7.17 8.94 -11.46
N SER A 161 -6.98 7.61 -11.43
CA SER A 161 -5.67 6.98 -11.24
C SER A 161 -4.69 7.28 -12.38
N ASN A 162 -5.18 7.54 -13.60
CA ASN A 162 -4.36 7.78 -14.78
C ASN A 162 -4.26 9.28 -15.10
N LEU A 163 -4.56 10.15 -14.12
CA LEU A 163 -4.59 11.60 -14.29
C LEU A 163 -3.17 12.19 -14.31
N ASP A 164 -2.84 12.90 -15.39
CA ASP A 164 -1.70 13.83 -15.39
C ASP A 164 -2.10 15.12 -14.65
N ILE A 165 -1.58 15.27 -13.43
CA ILE A 165 -1.85 16.40 -12.55
C ILE A 165 -1.40 17.72 -13.18
N VAL A 166 -0.23 17.75 -13.83
CA VAL A 166 0.36 18.98 -14.39
C VAL A 166 -0.50 19.48 -15.54
N ARG A 167 -0.88 18.58 -16.45
CA ARG A 167 -1.73 18.93 -17.59
C ARG A 167 -3.12 19.37 -17.16
N SER A 168 -3.73 18.65 -16.21
CA SER A 168 -5.06 18.97 -15.68
C SER A 168 -5.08 20.34 -15.00
N LEU A 169 -4.05 20.61 -14.18
CA LEU A 169 -3.87 21.90 -13.51
C LEU A 169 -3.70 23.03 -14.54
N LYS A 170 -2.85 22.84 -15.56
CA LYS A 170 -2.64 23.82 -16.64
C LYS A 170 -3.95 24.12 -17.38
N GLY A 171 -4.76 23.11 -17.67
CA GLY A 171 -6.08 23.27 -18.28
C GLY A 171 -7.05 24.03 -17.36
N SER A 172 -7.04 23.73 -16.07
CA SER A 172 -7.86 24.44 -15.07
C SER A 172 -7.52 25.93 -14.98
N VAL A 173 -6.23 26.26 -14.95
CA VAL A 173 -5.75 27.65 -14.93
C VAL A 173 -6.12 28.37 -16.23
N ALA A 174 -5.93 27.73 -17.38
CA ALA A 174 -6.31 28.32 -18.67
C ALA A 174 -7.81 28.64 -18.74
N ARG A 175 -8.68 27.70 -18.31
CA ARG A 175 -10.13 27.93 -18.22
C ARG A 175 -10.47 29.08 -17.27
N ARG A 176 -9.81 29.15 -16.11
CA ARG A 176 -10.00 30.23 -15.14
C ARG A 176 -9.65 31.60 -15.77
N ILE A 177 -8.54 31.68 -16.49
CA ILE A 177 -8.11 32.91 -17.16
C ILE A 177 -9.12 33.30 -18.25
N ALA A 178 -9.58 32.34 -19.06
CA ALA A 178 -10.56 32.60 -20.12
C ALA A 178 -11.91 33.10 -19.56
N LEU A 179 -12.44 32.44 -18.53
CA LEU A 179 -13.74 32.80 -17.93
C LEU A 179 -13.71 34.13 -17.19
N THR A 180 -12.55 34.55 -16.66
CA THR A 180 -12.41 35.80 -15.89
C THR A 180 -11.88 36.97 -16.72
N GLY A 181 -11.58 36.75 -18.01
CA GLY A 181 -10.92 37.74 -18.86
C GLY A 181 -11.75 39.01 -19.09
N SER A 182 -13.03 38.86 -19.44
CA SER A 182 -13.95 39.98 -19.68
C SER A 182 -14.14 40.83 -18.41
N ASP A 183 -14.37 40.17 -17.28
CA ASP A 183 -14.70 40.83 -16.02
C ASP A 183 -13.48 41.58 -15.46
N ARG A 184 -12.28 41.01 -15.64
CA ARG A 184 -11.01 41.70 -15.30
C ARG A 184 -10.76 42.90 -16.18
N LYS A 185 -11.12 42.84 -17.47
CA LYS A 185 -11.01 43.98 -18.38
C LYS A 185 -11.98 45.10 -17.97
N ALA A 186 -13.25 44.76 -17.73
CA ALA A 186 -14.25 45.71 -17.25
C ALA A 186 -13.86 46.35 -15.92
N LEU A 187 -13.30 45.57 -14.98
CA LEU A 187 -12.76 46.10 -13.72
C LEU A 187 -11.64 47.10 -13.93
N ARG A 188 -10.69 46.82 -14.83
CA ARG A 188 -9.60 47.77 -15.14
C ARG A 188 -10.15 49.08 -15.69
N GLU A 189 -11.09 49.02 -16.63
CA GLU A 189 -11.72 50.21 -17.20
C GLU A 189 -12.47 51.04 -16.14
N LEU A 190 -13.12 50.39 -15.17
CA LEU A 190 -13.78 51.05 -14.04
C LEU A 190 -12.78 51.68 -13.05
N GLU A 191 -11.68 50.98 -12.75
CA GLU A 191 -10.60 51.46 -11.90
C GLU A 191 -9.88 52.67 -12.54
N GLU A 192 -9.65 52.65 -13.86
CA GLU A 192 -9.10 53.78 -14.62
C GLU A 192 -10.04 55.00 -14.59
N LYS A 193 -11.34 54.80 -14.82
CA LYS A 193 -12.34 55.88 -14.72
C LYS A 193 -12.41 56.48 -13.31
N LEU A 194 -12.31 55.64 -12.28
CA LEU A 194 -12.23 56.10 -10.90
C LEU A 194 -10.99 56.94 -10.64
N ALA A 195 -9.82 56.49 -11.11
CA ALA A 195 -8.57 57.23 -10.95
C ALA A 195 -8.65 58.62 -11.59
N LEU A 196 -9.16 58.71 -12.83
CA LEU A 196 -9.34 59.98 -13.53
C LEU A 196 -10.29 60.94 -12.80
N LEU A 197 -11.39 60.43 -12.23
CA LEU A 197 -12.37 61.26 -11.50
C LEU A 197 -11.87 61.74 -10.14
N VAL A 198 -10.94 61.00 -9.52
CA VAL A 198 -10.30 61.39 -8.26
C VAL A 198 -9.22 62.45 -8.49
N GLU A 199 -8.54 62.43 -9.63
CA GLU A 199 -7.54 63.44 -10.02
C GLU A 199 -8.15 64.72 -10.62
N ASP A 200 -9.42 64.69 -11.00
CA ASP A 200 -10.12 65.86 -11.55
C ASP A 200 -10.28 66.96 -10.49
N LYS A 201 -10.23 68.22 -10.93
CA LYS A 201 -10.31 69.39 -10.04
C LYS A 201 -11.73 69.67 -9.51
N HIS A 202 -12.74 69.02 -10.10
CA HIS A 202 -14.14 69.18 -9.74
C HIS A 202 -14.60 68.10 -8.77
N ASP A 203 -15.46 68.47 -7.83
CA ASP A 203 -15.89 67.59 -6.74
C ASP A 203 -16.91 66.54 -7.24
N ASN A 204 -16.41 65.40 -7.73
CA ASN A 204 -17.20 64.34 -8.38
C ASN A 204 -17.65 63.22 -7.41
N THR A 205 -18.05 63.58 -6.19
CA THR A 205 -18.31 62.64 -5.08
C THR A 205 -19.36 61.57 -5.38
N LEU A 206 -20.47 61.93 -6.05
CA LEU A 206 -21.54 60.99 -6.42
C LEU A 206 -21.10 59.97 -7.50
N ALA A 207 -20.36 60.44 -8.51
CA ALA A 207 -19.86 59.59 -9.58
C ALA A 207 -18.82 58.58 -9.08
N ILE A 208 -17.94 59.02 -8.17
CA ILE A 208 -16.98 58.17 -7.48
C ILE A 208 -17.70 57.09 -6.66
N GLY A 209 -18.72 57.46 -5.89
CA GLY A 209 -19.52 56.51 -5.10
C GLY A 209 -20.24 55.46 -5.97
N TYR A 210 -20.79 55.87 -7.12
CA TYR A 210 -21.45 54.96 -8.06
C TYR A 210 -20.48 53.95 -8.68
N LEU A 211 -19.32 54.42 -9.14
CA LEU A 211 -18.29 53.56 -9.73
C LEU A 211 -17.65 52.63 -8.71
N LEU A 212 -17.46 53.06 -7.45
CA LEU A 212 -17.03 52.19 -6.36
C LEU A 212 -18.03 51.05 -6.09
N LYS A 213 -19.33 51.35 -6.13
CA LYS A 213 -20.38 50.34 -5.96
C LYS A 213 -20.37 49.32 -7.10
N ILE A 214 -20.17 49.76 -8.34
CA ILE A 214 -20.09 48.88 -9.51
C ILE A 214 -18.81 48.04 -9.49
N SER A 215 -17.67 48.62 -9.14
CA SER A 215 -16.39 47.89 -9.04
C SER A 215 -16.42 46.83 -7.93
N MET A 216 -17.06 47.12 -6.79
CA MET A 216 -17.28 46.12 -5.73
C MET A 216 -18.18 44.96 -6.20
N THR A 217 -19.24 45.26 -6.95
CA THR A 217 -20.19 44.26 -7.45
C THR A 217 -19.52 43.32 -8.48
N THR A 218 -18.68 43.88 -9.35
CA THR A 218 -17.90 43.12 -10.35
C THR A 218 -16.73 42.33 -9.74
N ARG A 219 -16.18 42.74 -8.58
CA ARG A 219 -15.14 41.98 -7.84
C ARG A 219 -15.67 40.74 -7.09
N SER A 220 -16.91 40.77 -6.64
CA SER A 220 -17.54 39.68 -5.87
C SER A 220 -17.40 38.28 -6.52
N PRO A 221 -17.79 38.07 -7.80
CA PRO A 221 -17.68 36.76 -8.46
C PRO A 221 -16.23 36.31 -8.67
N LEU A 222 -15.29 37.24 -8.88
CA LEU A 222 -13.86 36.95 -9.09
C LEU A 222 -13.16 36.43 -7.83
N SER A 223 -13.64 36.79 -6.64
CA SER A 223 -13.06 36.34 -5.37
C SER A 223 -13.30 34.85 -5.07
N HIS A 224 -14.46 34.33 -5.51
CA HIS A 224 -14.85 32.92 -5.32
C HIS A 224 -14.01 31.97 -6.18
N LEU A 225 -13.54 32.44 -7.34
CA LEU A 225 -12.66 31.68 -8.24
C LEU A 225 -11.20 31.58 -7.76
N ARG A 226 -10.85 32.27 -6.67
CA ARG A 226 -9.49 32.30 -6.07
C ARG A 226 -9.31 31.28 -4.94
N LYS A 227 -10.40 30.78 -4.34
CA LYS A 227 -10.39 29.78 -3.25
C LYS A 227 -10.64 28.38 -3.82
N LYS A 228 -9.59 27.68 -4.23
CA LYS A 228 -9.47 26.20 -4.33
C LYS A 228 -8.07 25.85 -4.81
#